data_AF-A0A8S1XXB1-F1
#
_entry.id   AF-A0A8S1XXB1-F1
#
_cell.length_a   1.000
_cell.length_b   1.000
_cell.length_c   1.000
_cell.angle_alpha   90.00
_cell.angle_beta   90.00
_cell.angle_gamma   90.00
#
_symmetry.space_group_name_H-M   'P 1'
#
loop_
_entity.id
_entity.type
_entity.pdbx_description
1 polymer ?
#
loop_
_entity_poly.entity_id
_entity_poly.type
_entity_poly.pdbx_seq_one_letter_code
_entity_poly.pdbx_strand_id
1 'polypeptide(L)'
;MKKFQFFDKNIRQQRPELNFCTFNYVFAEYICYLKRKHGNDYNEMNSKMEQLGVSVGIRLYEVVSLRERNKRETKLVEQLRFIQGIFWKHLFGRQAESIEKLKDRPNDYLIRDENPLLLKYISEEGHISPAQFMCGILKGVLNASGFTCQVSYQFKTDERGVSYYPHTVFILSFEDARDL
;
A
#
# COMPACT_ATOMS: atom_id res chain seq x y z
N MET A 1 -20.66 -16.11 -35.16
CA MET A 1 -20.14 -16.25 -33.77
C MET A 1 -19.00 -15.26 -33.59
N LYS A 2 -19.19 -14.14 -32.86
CA LYS A 2 -18.09 -13.20 -32.59
C LYS A 2 -17.11 -13.89 -31.65
N LYS A 3 -15.85 -14.09 -32.08
CA LYS A 3 -14.76 -14.53 -31.20
C LYS A 3 -14.67 -13.52 -30.05
N PHE A 4 -14.84 -13.98 -28.81
CA PHE A 4 -14.52 -13.18 -27.63
C PHE A 4 -13.01 -12.96 -27.62
N GLN A 5 -12.56 -11.85 -28.20
CA GLN A 5 -11.17 -11.46 -28.18
C GLN A 5 -10.91 -10.85 -26.80
N PHE A 6 -10.25 -11.60 -25.92
CA PHE A 6 -9.97 -11.17 -24.53
C PHE A 6 -9.19 -9.83 -24.47
N PHE A 7 -8.54 -9.47 -25.58
CA PHE A 7 -7.78 -8.24 -25.79
C PHE A 7 -8.62 -6.99 -26.13
N ASP A 8 -9.93 -7.10 -26.38
CA ASP A 8 -10.79 -5.95 -26.70
C ASP A 8 -11.22 -5.12 -25.48
N LYS A 9 -10.87 -5.56 -24.27
CA LYS A 9 -11.14 -4.77 -23.06
C LYS A 9 -10.05 -3.72 -22.91
N ASN A 10 -10.40 -2.47 -23.21
CA ASN A 10 -9.52 -1.32 -23.06
C ASN A 10 -9.01 -1.23 -21.60
N ILE A 11 -7.77 -1.66 -21.36
CA ILE A 11 -7.11 -1.61 -20.04
C ILE A 11 -7.06 -0.17 -19.49
N ARG A 12 -7.17 0.82 -20.40
CA ARG A 12 -7.18 2.25 -20.11
C ARG A 12 -8.53 2.75 -19.61
N GLN A 13 -9.64 2.06 -19.87
CA GLN A 13 -10.92 2.42 -19.27
C GLN A 13 -10.92 2.01 -17.79
N GLN A 14 -11.25 2.97 -16.92
CA GLN A 14 -11.56 2.67 -15.53
C GLN A 14 -12.77 1.74 -15.50
N ARG A 15 -12.66 0.69 -14.69
CA ARG A 15 -13.77 -0.24 -14.45
C ARG A 15 -14.79 0.42 -13.53
N PRO A 16 -16.07 0.01 -13.58
CA PRO A 16 -17.04 0.45 -12.59
C PRO A 16 -16.52 0.19 -11.17
N GLU A 17 -16.69 1.18 -10.30
CA GLU A 17 -16.27 1.09 -8.91
C GLU A 17 -17.05 -0.02 -8.21
N LEU A 18 -16.32 -0.95 -7.59
CA LEU A 18 -16.90 -1.95 -6.71
C LEU A 18 -17.19 -1.30 -5.36
N ASN A 19 -18.25 -1.77 -4.69
CA ASN A 19 -18.51 -1.34 -3.33
C ASN A 19 -17.32 -1.72 -2.43
N PHE A 20 -16.75 -0.72 -1.76
CA PHE A 20 -15.64 -0.88 -0.84
C PHE A 20 -15.92 -1.91 0.26
N CYS A 21 -17.19 -2.03 0.69
CA CYS A 21 -17.60 -3.05 1.66
C CYS A 21 -17.31 -4.47 1.18
N THR A 22 -17.47 -4.77 -0.12
CA THR A 22 -17.18 -6.11 -0.67
C THR A 22 -15.71 -6.46 -0.52
N PHE A 23 -14.82 -5.50 -0.79
CA PHE A 23 -13.38 -5.66 -0.56
C PHE A 23 -13.10 -5.93 0.93
N ASN A 24 -13.69 -5.13 1.83
CA ASN A 24 -13.49 -5.28 3.28
C ASN A 24 -13.93 -6.66 3.78
N TYR A 25 -15.06 -7.20 3.32
CA TYR A 25 -15.50 -8.53 3.72
C TYR A 25 -14.55 -9.64 3.26
N VAL A 26 -14.08 -9.58 2.00
CA VAL A 26 -13.12 -10.57 1.48
C VAL A 26 -11.78 -10.48 2.21
N PHE A 27 -11.33 -9.26 2.48
CA PHE A 27 -10.08 -9.03 3.18
C PHE A 27 -10.15 -9.43 4.66
N ALA A 28 -11.27 -9.17 5.34
CA ALA A 28 -11.50 -9.66 6.69
C ALA A 28 -11.48 -11.18 6.77
N GLU A 29 -12.17 -11.88 5.85
CA GLU A 29 -12.13 -13.35 5.82
C GLU A 29 -10.71 -13.86 5.51
N TYR A 30 -9.91 -13.15 4.72
CA TYR A 30 -8.51 -13.50 4.51
C TYR A 30 -7.69 -13.43 5.80
N ILE A 31 -7.89 -12.40 6.63
CA ILE A 31 -7.25 -12.29 7.95
C ILE A 31 -7.70 -13.46 8.85
N CYS A 32 -9.01 -13.74 8.90
CA CYS A 32 -9.55 -14.87 9.66
C CYS A 32 -8.97 -16.21 9.17
N TYR A 33 -8.79 -16.38 7.85
CA TYR A 33 -8.16 -17.56 7.27
C TYR A 33 -6.70 -17.70 7.71
N LEU A 34 -5.91 -16.63 7.66
CA LEU A 34 -4.52 -16.66 8.14
C LEU A 34 -4.45 -17.08 9.60
N LYS A 35 -5.37 -16.57 10.43
CA LYS A 35 -5.46 -16.92 11.86
C LYS A 35 -5.80 -18.39 12.06
N ARG A 36 -6.81 -18.91 11.35
CA ARG A 36 -7.17 -20.34 11.40
C ARG A 36 -6.01 -21.25 10.95
N LYS A 37 -5.21 -20.80 9.99
CA LYS A 37 -4.11 -21.59 9.42
C LYS A 37 -2.84 -21.57 10.27
N HIS A 38 -2.46 -20.40 10.81
CA HIS A 38 -1.17 -20.19 11.48
C HIS A 38 -1.30 -20.06 13.02
N GLY A 39 -2.52 -20.06 13.55
CA GLY A 39 -2.77 -20.03 14.99
C GLY A 39 -2.27 -18.74 15.64
N ASN A 40 -1.24 -18.86 16.47
CA ASN A 40 -0.63 -17.75 17.24
C ASN A 40 0.70 -17.25 16.66
N ASP A 41 1.15 -17.74 15.50
CA ASP A 41 2.37 -17.23 14.85
C ASP A 41 2.10 -15.93 14.09
N TYR A 42 2.04 -14.84 14.85
CA TYR A 42 1.76 -13.51 14.31
C TYR A 42 2.83 -13.02 13.32
N ASN A 43 4.07 -13.47 13.46
CA ASN A 43 5.18 -13.05 12.59
C ASN A 43 5.00 -13.64 11.19
N GLU A 44 4.72 -14.94 11.08
CA GLU A 44 4.45 -15.58 9.79
C GLU A 44 3.19 -15.00 9.14
N MET A 45 2.16 -14.70 9.93
CA MET A 45 0.93 -14.06 9.43
C MET A 45 1.18 -12.67 8.85
N ASN A 46 1.92 -11.83 9.57
CA ASN A 46 2.29 -10.50 9.10
C ASN A 46 3.18 -10.58 7.85
N SER A 47 4.13 -11.53 7.80
CA SER A 47 4.94 -11.80 6.61
C SER A 47 4.09 -12.20 5.40
N LYS A 48 3.09 -13.07 5.57
CA LYS A 48 2.15 -13.44 4.49
C LYS A 48 1.29 -12.27 4.03
N MET A 49 0.87 -11.43 4.96
CA MET A 49 0.09 -10.23 4.63
C MET A 49 0.92 -9.20 3.86
N GLU A 50 2.20 -9.02 4.22
CA GLU A 50 3.15 -8.22 3.46
C GLU A 50 3.37 -8.78 2.05
N GLN A 51 3.63 -10.10 1.93
CA GLN A 51 3.85 -10.76 0.63
C GLN A 51 2.66 -10.62 -0.31
N LEU A 52 1.43 -10.71 0.22
CA LEU A 52 0.22 -10.44 -0.53
C LEU A 52 0.20 -8.98 -1.01
N GLY A 53 0.50 -8.04 -0.11
CA GLY A 53 0.61 -6.61 -0.42
C GLY A 53 1.62 -6.33 -1.53
N VAL A 54 2.83 -6.91 -1.46
CA VAL A 54 3.89 -6.77 -2.47
C VAL A 54 3.39 -7.22 -3.84
N SER A 55 2.78 -8.40 -3.90
CA SER A 55 2.25 -8.96 -5.15
C SER A 55 1.15 -8.08 -5.75
N VAL A 56 0.31 -7.48 -4.90
CA VAL A 56 -0.74 -6.53 -5.32
C VAL A 56 -0.12 -5.21 -5.78
N GLY A 57 0.84 -4.65 -5.04
CA GLY A 57 1.51 -3.39 -5.32
C GLY A 57 2.22 -3.36 -6.67
N ILE A 58 2.94 -4.43 -7.04
CA ILE A 58 3.62 -4.56 -8.34
C ILE A 58 2.60 -4.42 -9.49
N ARG A 59 1.51 -5.19 -9.43
CA ARG A 59 0.47 -5.18 -10.48
C ARG A 59 -0.29 -3.86 -10.53
N LEU A 60 -0.55 -3.24 -9.38
CA LEU A 60 -1.19 -1.93 -9.32
C LEU A 60 -0.30 -0.84 -9.90
N TYR A 61 1.00 -0.86 -9.61
CA TYR A 61 1.95 0.09 -10.19
C TYR A 61 1.96 0.03 -11.72
N GLU A 62 2.00 -1.17 -12.31
CA GLU A 62 1.96 -1.35 -13.76
C GLU A 62 0.67 -0.79 -14.36
N VAL A 63 -0.49 -1.12 -13.77
CA VAL A 63 -1.80 -0.67 -14.27
C VAL A 63 -1.95 0.86 -14.16
N VAL A 64 -1.56 1.45 -13.02
CA VAL A 64 -1.66 2.90 -12.80
C VAL A 64 -0.70 3.63 -13.74
N SER A 65 0.55 3.17 -13.87
CA SER A 65 1.54 3.78 -14.76
C SER A 65 1.10 3.76 -16.22
N LEU A 66 0.49 2.64 -16.67
CA LEU A 66 -0.05 2.52 -18.03
C LEU A 66 -1.23 3.46 -18.29
N ARG A 67 -2.11 3.68 -17.30
CA ARG A 67 -3.28 4.56 -17.43
C ARG A 67 -2.90 6.03 -17.48
N GLU A 68 -1.94 6.43 -16.66
CA GLU A 68 -1.48 7.81 -16.51
C GLU A 68 -0.47 8.22 -17.58
N ARG A 69 -0.05 7.29 -18.46
CA ARG A 69 1.03 7.48 -19.45
C ARG A 69 2.33 7.96 -18.82
N ASN A 70 2.56 7.63 -17.55
CA ASN A 70 3.77 8.03 -16.87
C ASN A 70 4.95 7.25 -17.43
N LYS A 71 5.98 8.01 -17.81
CA LYS A 71 7.30 7.43 -18.00
C LYS A 71 7.79 6.98 -16.63
N ARG A 72 8.45 5.83 -16.57
CA ARG A 72 9.03 5.34 -15.32
C ARG A 72 9.94 6.42 -14.72
N GLU A 73 9.66 6.81 -13.49
CA GLU A 73 10.47 7.79 -12.78
C GLU A 73 11.87 7.22 -12.52
N THR A 74 12.90 8.00 -12.80
CA THR A 74 14.30 7.62 -12.59
C THR A 74 14.84 8.14 -11.26
N LYS A 75 14.20 9.16 -10.69
CA LYS A 75 14.60 9.80 -9.44
C LYS A 75 13.65 9.41 -8.31
N LEU A 76 14.22 9.07 -7.15
CA LEU A 76 13.46 8.64 -5.98
C LEU A 76 12.41 9.69 -5.55
N VAL A 77 12.78 10.97 -5.53
CA VAL A 77 11.89 12.07 -5.12
C VAL A 77 10.66 12.17 -6.02
N GLU A 78 10.83 12.02 -7.33
CA GLU A 78 9.70 12.07 -8.27
C GLU A 78 8.82 10.82 -8.14
N GLN A 79 9.43 9.65 -7.90
CA GLN A 79 8.67 8.42 -7.61
C GLN A 79 7.85 8.56 -6.32
N LEU A 80 8.39 9.18 -5.27
CA LEU A 80 7.64 9.43 -4.04
C LEU A 80 6.49 10.42 -4.26
N ARG A 81 6.70 11.49 -5.05
CA ARG A 81 5.62 12.42 -5.44
C ARG A 81 4.53 11.73 -6.25
N PHE A 82 4.90 10.83 -7.16
CA PHE A 82 3.96 9.98 -7.88
C PHE A 82 3.13 9.13 -6.92
N ILE A 83 3.77 8.53 -5.91
CA ILE A 83 3.08 7.74 -4.89
C ILE A 83 2.08 8.61 -4.11
N GLN A 84 2.51 9.78 -3.61
CA GLN A 84 1.65 10.71 -2.86
C GLN A 84 0.43 11.18 -3.67
N GLY A 85 0.68 11.56 -4.92
CA GLY A 85 -0.28 12.30 -5.72
C GLY A 85 -1.21 11.42 -6.53
N ILE A 86 -0.64 10.52 -7.33
CA ILE A 86 -1.38 9.78 -8.37
C ILE A 86 -1.75 8.39 -7.84
N PHE A 87 -0.79 7.66 -7.29
CA PHE A 87 -1.03 6.31 -6.81
C PHE A 87 -1.99 6.30 -5.61
N TRP A 88 -1.79 7.20 -4.63
CA TRP A 88 -2.68 7.30 -3.46
C TRP A 88 -4.12 7.65 -3.86
N LYS A 89 -4.30 8.57 -4.82
CA LYS A 89 -5.62 8.90 -5.38
C LYS A 89 -6.29 7.69 -6.03
N HIS A 90 -5.53 6.87 -6.75
CA HIS A 90 -6.07 5.66 -7.37
C HIS A 90 -6.51 4.60 -6.36
N LEU A 91 -5.85 4.53 -5.20
CA LEU A 91 -6.21 3.58 -4.14
C LEU A 91 -7.34 4.08 -3.25
N PHE A 92 -7.29 5.35 -2.86
CA PHE A 92 -8.10 5.90 -1.77
C PHE A 92 -8.99 7.08 -2.17
N GLY A 93 -8.95 7.50 -3.43
CA GLY A 93 -9.70 8.67 -3.90
C GLY A 93 -9.14 10.02 -3.42
N ARG A 94 -8.03 10.02 -2.67
CA ARG A 94 -7.38 11.22 -2.11
C ARG A 94 -5.85 11.11 -2.14
N GLN A 95 -5.16 12.24 -2.04
CA GLN A 95 -3.70 12.25 -1.89
C GLN A 95 -3.29 11.84 -0.48
N ALA A 96 -2.07 11.33 -0.33
CA ALA A 96 -1.45 11.24 0.99
C ALA A 96 -1.13 12.65 1.50
N GLU A 97 -1.25 12.85 2.81
CA GLU A 97 -1.15 14.16 3.46
C GLU A 97 0.23 14.78 3.25
N SER A 98 1.27 14.06 3.66
CA SER A 98 2.65 14.50 3.49
C SER A 98 3.60 13.34 3.20
N ILE A 99 4.64 13.65 2.43
CA ILE A 99 5.87 12.84 2.37
C ILE A 99 7.00 13.71 2.90
N GLU A 100 7.67 13.25 3.95
CA GLU A 100 8.78 13.96 4.58
C GLU A 100 10.03 13.08 4.58
N LYS A 101 11.20 13.71 4.47
CA LYS A 101 12.48 13.05 4.68
C LYS A 101 12.82 13.08 6.17
N LEU A 102 13.27 11.97 6.74
CA LEU A 102 13.69 11.96 8.14
C LEU A 102 14.97 12.80 8.31
N LYS A 103 14.99 13.65 9.34
CA LYS A 103 16.16 14.52 9.64
C LYS A 103 17.37 13.71 10.08
N ASP A 104 17.13 12.66 10.88
CA ASP A 104 18.19 11.86 11.49
C ASP A 104 18.67 10.72 10.58
N ARG A 105 17.90 10.39 9.54
CA ARG A 105 18.16 9.28 8.63
C ARG A 105 17.95 9.72 7.19
N PRO A 106 19.00 10.13 6.47
CA PRO A 106 18.87 10.73 5.13
C PRO A 106 18.41 9.73 4.05
N ASN A 107 18.40 8.44 4.34
CA ASN A 107 17.89 7.42 3.42
C ASN A 107 16.44 7.01 3.74
N ASP A 108 15.85 7.57 4.81
CA ASP A 108 14.51 7.23 5.23
C ASP A 108 13.52 8.35 4.87
N TYR A 109 12.37 7.95 4.34
CA TYR A 109 11.24 8.82 4.05
C TYR A 109 10.02 8.34 4.83
N LEU A 110 9.14 9.26 5.20
CA LEU A 110 7.88 8.95 5.86
C LEU A 110 6.70 9.43 5.02
N ILE A 111 5.68 8.61 4.89
CA ILE A 111 4.38 8.97 4.32
C ILE A 111 3.40 9.05 5.47
N ARG A 112 2.72 10.20 5.62
CA ARG A 112 1.64 10.37 6.59
C ARG A 112 0.29 10.20 5.90
N ASP A 113 -0.58 9.40 6.51
CA ASP A 113 -1.96 9.26 6.08
C ASP A 113 -2.91 9.29 7.29
N GLU A 114 -3.82 10.26 7.28
CA GLU A 114 -4.90 10.36 8.25
C GLU A 114 -6.04 9.42 7.86
N ASN A 115 -6.15 8.28 8.55
CA ASN A 115 -7.25 7.32 8.35
C ASN A 115 -7.26 6.63 6.97
N PRO A 116 -6.22 5.84 6.62
CA PRO A 116 -6.23 5.02 5.41
C PRO A 116 -7.49 4.15 5.37
N LEU A 117 -8.25 4.21 4.26
CA LEU A 117 -9.58 3.59 4.16
C LEU A 117 -9.58 2.09 4.48
N LEU A 118 -8.47 1.41 4.19
CA LEU A 118 -8.27 0.00 4.45
C LEU A 118 -8.16 -0.33 5.94
N LEU A 119 -7.67 0.60 6.76
CA LEU A 119 -7.55 0.41 8.21
C LEU A 119 -8.81 0.86 8.97
N LYS A 120 -9.67 1.66 8.34
CA LYS A 120 -10.84 2.27 8.98
C LYS A 120 -11.89 1.25 9.47
N TYR A 121 -12.11 0.18 8.71
CA TYR A 121 -13.23 -0.74 8.95
C TYR A 121 -12.81 -2.13 9.42
N ILE A 122 -11.50 -2.36 9.57
CA ILE A 122 -10.96 -3.65 9.98
C ILE A 122 -10.25 -3.42 11.30
N SER A 123 -10.86 -3.94 12.37
CA SER A 123 -10.26 -3.92 13.69
C SER A 123 -8.99 -4.76 13.71
N GLU A 124 -8.00 -4.31 14.48
CA GLU A 124 -6.82 -5.12 14.74
C GLU A 124 -7.20 -6.31 15.62
N GLU A 125 -6.97 -7.53 15.13
CA GLU A 125 -7.13 -8.73 15.94
C GLU A 125 -5.79 -9.13 16.54
N GLY A 126 -5.52 -8.69 17.78
CA GLY A 126 -4.29 -9.00 18.48
C GLY A 126 -3.08 -8.31 17.85
N HIS A 127 -2.11 -9.08 17.35
CA HIS A 127 -0.87 -8.58 16.75
C HIS A 127 -0.86 -8.59 15.21
N ILE A 128 -1.99 -8.86 14.57
CA ILE A 128 -2.13 -8.86 13.11
C ILE A 128 -2.66 -7.50 12.71
N SER A 129 -1.81 -6.68 12.10
CA SER A 129 -2.22 -5.35 11.67
C SER A 129 -2.41 -5.29 10.16
N PRO A 130 -3.61 -4.93 9.67
CA PRO A 130 -3.85 -4.67 8.24
C PRO A 130 -2.89 -3.63 7.63
N ALA A 131 -2.22 -2.81 8.45
CA ALA A 131 -1.18 -1.90 8.00
C ALA A 131 0.00 -2.63 7.35
N GLN A 132 0.28 -3.88 7.72
CA GLN A 132 1.33 -4.68 7.07
C GLN A 132 1.02 -4.96 5.59
N PHE A 133 -0.25 -5.12 5.24
CA PHE A 133 -0.67 -5.25 3.83
C PHE A 133 -0.35 -3.98 3.05
N MET A 134 -0.63 -2.81 3.64
CA MET A 134 -0.31 -1.50 3.08
C MET A 134 1.20 -1.28 2.91
N CYS A 135 2.00 -1.66 3.90
CA CYS A 135 3.45 -1.68 3.79
C CYS A 135 3.92 -2.54 2.61
N GLY A 136 3.32 -3.73 2.46
CA GLY A 136 3.58 -4.61 1.33
C GLY A 136 3.27 -3.96 -0.01
N ILE A 137 2.13 -3.28 -0.15
CA ILE A 137 1.78 -2.55 -1.38
C ILE A 137 2.84 -1.51 -1.72
N LEU A 138 3.20 -0.66 -0.76
CA LEU A 138 4.23 0.37 -0.93
C LEU A 138 5.58 -0.22 -1.33
N LYS A 139 6.00 -1.30 -0.65
CA LYS A 139 7.22 -2.04 -0.96
C LYS A 139 7.20 -2.61 -2.37
N GLY A 140 6.08 -3.21 -2.79
CA GLY A 140 5.91 -3.75 -4.13
C GLY A 140 6.00 -2.67 -5.23
N VAL A 141 5.40 -1.51 -4.99
CA VAL A 141 5.45 -0.36 -5.93
C VAL A 141 6.88 0.16 -6.08
N LEU A 142 7.56 0.41 -4.96
CA LEU A 142 8.92 0.94 -4.94
C LEU A 142 9.91 -0.05 -5.57
N ASN A 143 9.82 -1.33 -5.21
CA ASN A 143 10.64 -2.38 -5.81
C ASN A 143 10.39 -2.51 -7.33
N ALA A 144 9.14 -2.45 -7.80
CA ALA A 144 8.81 -2.49 -9.23
C ALA A 144 9.37 -1.26 -9.99
N SER A 145 9.38 -0.09 -9.34
CA SER A 145 10.00 1.12 -9.90
C SER A 145 11.53 1.09 -9.88
N GLY A 146 12.15 0.12 -9.20
CA GLY A 146 13.61 -0.08 -9.12
C GLY A 146 14.27 0.53 -7.88
N PHE A 147 13.49 1.00 -6.91
CA PHE A 147 13.98 1.50 -5.63
C PHE A 147 13.72 0.45 -4.55
N THR A 148 14.75 -0.33 -4.21
CA THR A 148 14.64 -1.35 -3.16
C THR A 148 14.47 -0.69 -1.80
N CYS A 149 13.39 -1.00 -1.11
CA CYS A 149 13.12 -0.46 0.22
C CYS A 149 12.53 -1.50 1.18
N GLN A 150 12.77 -1.27 2.47
CA GLN A 150 11.98 -1.85 3.54
C GLN A 150 10.92 -0.84 3.99
N VAL A 151 9.71 -1.32 4.23
CA VAL A 151 8.59 -0.49 4.64
C VAL A 151 8.09 -0.99 5.99
N SER A 152 8.01 -0.07 6.95
CA SER A 152 7.41 -0.32 8.27
C SER A 152 6.32 0.70 8.54
N TYR A 153 5.43 0.40 9.49
CA TYR A 153 4.38 1.34 9.90
C TYR A 153 4.51 1.66 11.39
N GLN A 154 4.08 2.86 11.75
CA GLN A 154 3.91 3.29 13.13
C GLN A 154 2.55 3.97 13.25
N PHE A 155 1.81 3.59 14.29
CA PHE A 155 0.60 4.30 14.66
C PHE A 155 0.94 5.40 15.65
N LYS A 156 0.47 6.61 15.39
CA LYS A 156 0.40 7.62 16.44
C LYS A 156 -0.91 7.40 17.20
N THR A 157 -0.78 6.87 18.41
CA THR A 157 -1.85 6.88 19.40
C THR A 157 -1.92 8.27 20.02
N ASP A 158 -3.14 8.78 20.13
CA ASP A 158 -3.40 10.00 20.89
C ASP A 158 -3.21 9.71 22.40
N GLU A 159 -2.98 10.74 23.22
CA GLU A 159 -2.64 10.62 24.67
C GLU A 159 -3.65 9.79 25.49
N ARG A 160 -4.84 9.56 24.95
CA ARG A 160 -5.94 8.79 25.56
C ARG A 160 -5.89 7.29 25.28
N GLY A 161 -4.92 6.79 24.51
CA GLY A 161 -4.74 5.36 24.22
C GLY A 161 -5.84 4.74 23.34
N VAL A 162 -6.80 5.53 22.87
CA VAL A 162 -7.90 5.10 22.00
C VAL A 162 -7.81 5.89 20.71
N SER A 163 -7.29 5.28 19.65
CA SER A 163 -7.28 5.90 18.32
C SER A 163 -8.48 5.40 17.52
N TYR A 164 -9.52 6.25 17.39
CA TYR A 164 -10.66 5.99 16.49
C TYR A 164 -10.26 6.08 15.01
N TYR A 165 -9.13 6.74 14.72
CA TYR A 165 -8.57 6.92 13.38
C TYR A 165 -7.04 6.96 13.49
N PRO A 166 -6.34 5.83 13.24
CA PRO A 166 -4.89 5.80 13.41
C PRO A 166 -4.25 6.73 12.38
N HIS A 167 -3.61 7.79 12.88
CA HIS A 167 -2.64 8.54 12.08
C HIS A 167 -1.51 7.56 11.81
N THR A 168 -1.51 7.01 10.61
CA THR A 168 -0.57 5.96 10.24
C THR A 168 0.59 6.62 9.52
N VAL A 169 1.78 6.37 10.04
CA VAL A 169 3.02 6.81 9.43
C VAL A 169 3.68 5.59 8.83
N PHE A 170 3.85 5.58 7.51
CA PHE A 170 4.64 4.56 6.82
C PHE A 170 6.07 5.05 6.68
N ILE A 171 7.02 4.30 7.19
CA ILE A 171 8.46 4.60 7.11
C ILE A 171 9.05 3.74 6.00
N LEU A 172 9.66 4.41 5.03
CA LEU A 172 10.34 3.83 3.88
C LEU A 172 11.84 3.95 4.11
N SER A 173 12.52 2.83 4.30
CA SER A 173 13.98 2.76 4.44
C SER A 173 14.60 2.19 3.18
N PHE A 174 15.41 2.98 2.48
CA PHE A 174 16.02 2.59 1.21
C PHE A 174 17.42 2.01 1.43
N GLU A 175 17.71 0.87 0.80
CA GLU A 175 19.00 0.16 0.94
C GLU A 175 20.13 0.83 0.16
N ASP A 176 19.81 1.45 -0.98
CA ASP A 176 20.74 2.25 -1.79
C ASP A 176 20.01 3.50 -2.29
N ALA A 177 20.26 4.65 -1.66
CA ALA A 177 19.94 5.94 -2.27
C ALA A 177 20.94 6.19 -3.41
N ARG A 178 20.74 5.53 -4.57
CA ARG A 178 21.46 5.93 -5.79
C ARG A 178 20.94 7.30 -6.19
N ASP A 179 21.65 8.33 -5.73
CA ASP A 179 21.66 9.63 -6.36
C ASP A 179 22.26 9.45 -7.77
N LEU A 180 21.41 9.15 -8.76
CA LEU A 180 21.72 9.27 -10.19
C LEU A 180 21.11 10.56 -10.74
#